data_AF-A0A940NVH3-F1
#
_entry.id   AF-A0A940NVH3-F1
#
_cell.length_a   1.000
_cell.length_b   1.000
_cell.length_c   1.000
_cell.angle_alpha   90.00
_cell.angle_beta   90.00
_cell.angle_gamma   90.00
#
_symmetry.space_group_name_H-M   'P 1'
#
loop_
_entity.id
_entity.type
_entity.pdbx_description
1 polymer ?
#
loop_
_entity_poly.entity_id
_entity_poly.type
_entity_poly.pdbx_seq_one_letter_code
_entity_poly.pdbx_strand_id
1 'polypeptide(L)'
;MDGFKKRTQQKMETIEQHTIKLLSLPINEIKIADIAKLANVSQVSIYNYYESKENLLKSALKKYLDDQIKRFEKTINSKVAFDEKLKMILLQKKESAKTIHPTTLYELMHSDQKLSEYITAMSNEKSIPLFFKLIEEGKQLNKIRETINPNALLVYLNLFSQSLESLTEESLAMMQEETILDDILNLFFYGILK
;
A
#
# COMPACT_ATOMS: atom_id res chain seq x y z
N MET A 1 2.67 -31.43 -3.28
CA MET A 1 3.66 -30.47 -2.76
C MET A 1 4.40 -31.14 -1.61
N ASP A 2 5.73 -31.22 -1.66
CA ASP A 2 6.56 -31.82 -0.62
C ASP A 2 6.34 -31.13 0.74
N GLY A 3 6.20 -31.91 1.82
CA GLY A 3 5.98 -31.40 3.18
C GLY A 3 7.10 -30.48 3.67
N PHE A 4 8.32 -30.66 3.16
CA PHE A 4 9.43 -29.72 3.41
C PHE A 4 9.16 -28.34 2.78
N LYS A 5 8.79 -28.29 1.49
CA LYS A 5 8.45 -27.04 0.79
C LYS A 5 7.29 -26.30 1.48
N LYS A 6 6.27 -27.03 1.94
CA LYS A 6 5.13 -26.43 2.66
C LYS A 6 5.56 -25.74 3.96
N ARG A 7 6.41 -26.38 4.77
CA ARG A 7 6.92 -25.79 6.01
C ARG A 7 7.81 -24.58 5.77
N THR A 8 8.65 -24.62 4.73
CA THR A 8 9.47 -23.47 4.32
C THR A 8 8.61 -22.27 3.93
N GLN A 9 7.59 -22.50 3.10
CA GLN A 9 6.67 -21.44 2.68
C GLN A 9 5.95 -20.80 3.88
N GLN A 10 5.46 -21.60 4.83
CA GLN A 10 4.81 -21.09 6.05
C GLN A 10 5.76 -20.24 6.91
N LYS A 11 7.03 -20.63 7.01
CA LYS A 11 8.04 -19.82 7.72
C LYS A 11 8.30 -18.50 7.02
N MET A 12 8.50 -18.51 5.71
CA MET A 12 8.67 -17.29 4.91
C MET A 12 7.45 -16.37 5.07
N GLU A 13 6.24 -16.93 5.00
CA GLU A 13 5.02 -16.17 5.18
C GLU A 13 4.92 -15.48 6.54
N THR A 14 5.32 -16.19 7.59
CA THR A 14 5.37 -15.68 8.97
C THR A 14 6.40 -14.56 9.08
N ILE A 15 7.60 -14.77 8.54
CA ILE A 15 8.67 -13.76 8.53
C ILE A 15 8.18 -12.49 7.85
N GLU A 16 7.63 -12.57 6.64
CA GLU A 16 7.09 -11.42 5.92
C GLU A 16 5.99 -10.70 6.70
N GLN A 17 5.05 -11.43 7.31
CA GLN A 17 3.96 -10.83 8.10
C GLN A 17 4.49 -10.03 9.30
N HIS A 18 5.53 -10.51 9.97
CA HIS A 18 6.16 -9.78 11.05
C HIS A 18 7.02 -8.61 10.55
N THR A 19 7.67 -8.75 9.40
CA THR A 19 8.39 -7.66 8.74
C THR A 19 7.46 -6.52 8.35
N ILE A 20 6.27 -6.81 7.80
CA ILE A 20 5.27 -5.79 7.43
C ILE A 20 4.94 -4.87 8.61
N LYS A 21 4.84 -5.42 9.83
CA LYS A 21 4.55 -4.64 11.04
C LYS A 21 5.64 -3.64 11.42
N LEU A 22 6.85 -3.81 10.88
CA LEU A 22 7.98 -2.91 11.12
C LEU A 22 8.20 -1.93 9.97
N LEU A 23 7.46 -2.04 8.85
CA LEU A 23 7.61 -1.13 7.71
C LEU A 23 7.19 0.31 8.04
N SER A 24 6.46 0.52 9.14
CA SER A 24 6.11 1.86 9.65
C SER A 24 7.30 2.60 10.26
N LEU A 25 8.44 1.91 10.44
CA LEU A 25 9.69 2.50 10.91
C LEU A 25 10.58 2.90 9.73
N PRO A 26 11.43 3.93 9.88
CA PRO A 26 12.52 4.20 8.95
C PRO A 26 13.41 2.98 8.73
N ILE A 27 13.96 2.81 7.53
CA ILE A 27 14.65 1.56 7.15
C ILE A 27 15.81 1.23 8.09
N ASN A 28 16.54 2.24 8.57
CA ASN A 28 17.72 2.12 9.43
C ASN A 28 17.36 1.59 10.83
N GLU A 29 16.11 1.77 11.28
CA GLU A 29 15.62 1.28 12.57
C GLU A 29 15.15 -0.18 12.52
N ILE A 30 14.82 -0.70 11.34
CA ILE A 30 14.35 -2.09 11.18
C ILE A 30 15.53 -3.07 11.34
N LYS A 31 15.55 -3.91 12.39
CA LYS A 31 16.65 -4.87 12.62
C LYS A 31 16.23 -6.30 12.30
N ILE A 32 17.13 -7.07 11.66
CA ILE A 32 16.94 -8.51 11.42
C ILE A 32 16.75 -9.29 12.73
N ALA A 33 17.43 -8.87 13.80
CA ALA A 33 17.28 -9.47 15.12
C ALA A 33 15.85 -9.36 15.65
N ASP A 34 15.20 -8.21 15.47
CA ASP A 34 13.83 -7.98 15.93
C ASP A 34 12.83 -8.79 15.10
N ILE A 35 13.02 -8.84 13.77
CA ILE A 35 12.20 -9.68 12.88
C ILE A 35 12.33 -11.16 13.26
N ALA A 36 13.56 -11.66 13.44
CA ALA A 36 13.84 -13.03 13.84
C ALA A 36 13.13 -13.41 15.14
N LYS A 37 13.20 -12.52 16.15
CA LYS A 37 12.53 -12.68 17.44
C LYS A 37 11.02 -12.71 17.28
N LEU A 38 10.44 -11.78 16.53
CA LEU A 38 8.99 -11.70 16.30
C LEU A 38 8.45 -12.92 15.54
N ALA A 39 9.17 -13.39 14.53
CA ALA A 39 8.79 -14.54 13.71
C ALA A 39 9.18 -15.89 14.33
N ASN A 40 9.82 -15.90 15.51
CA ASN A 40 10.32 -17.10 16.19
C ASN A 40 11.23 -17.97 15.29
N VAL A 41 12.19 -17.33 14.63
CA VAL A 41 13.20 -17.98 13.77
C VAL A 41 14.61 -17.49 14.12
N SER A 42 15.65 -18.19 13.65
CA SER A 42 17.02 -17.67 13.74
C SER A 42 17.26 -16.59 12.69
N GLN A 43 18.14 -15.63 12.98
CA GLN A 43 18.59 -14.65 11.97
C GLN A 43 19.19 -15.36 10.73
N VAL A 44 19.92 -16.46 10.96
CA VAL A 44 20.47 -17.31 9.88
C VAL A 44 19.36 -17.83 8.96
N SER A 45 18.19 -18.20 9.50
CA SER A 45 17.07 -18.65 8.66
C SER A 45 16.57 -17.54 7.73
N ILE A 46 16.53 -16.30 8.21
CA ILE A 46 16.15 -15.15 7.39
C ILE A 46 17.17 -14.94 6.26
N TYR A 47 18.46 -14.91 6.57
CA TYR A 47 19.50 -14.76 5.55
C TYR A 47 19.49 -15.93 4.55
N ASN A 48 19.16 -17.15 4.99
CA ASN A 48 19.02 -18.30 4.09
C ASN A 48 17.84 -18.18 3.11
N TYR A 49 16.76 -17.51 3.51
CA TYR A 49 15.56 -17.36 2.66
C TYR A 49 15.62 -16.12 1.76
N TYR A 50 16.22 -15.03 2.23
CA TYR A 50 16.15 -13.73 1.58
C TYR A 50 17.51 -13.16 1.16
N GLU A 51 18.62 -13.75 1.59
CA GLU A 51 20.01 -13.33 1.34
C GLU A 51 20.41 -12.00 2.02
N SER A 52 19.50 -11.03 2.09
CA SER A 52 19.73 -9.72 2.68
C SER A 52 18.48 -9.18 3.39
N LYS A 53 18.68 -8.21 4.28
CA LYS A 53 17.58 -7.45 4.89
C LYS A 53 16.75 -6.74 3.83
N GLU A 54 17.40 -6.13 2.85
CA GLU A 54 16.74 -5.38 1.79
C GLU A 54 15.80 -6.27 0.96
N ASN A 55 16.25 -7.47 0.57
CA ASN A 55 15.42 -8.44 -0.15
C ASN A 55 14.20 -8.90 0.65
N LEU A 56 14.36 -9.08 1.96
CA LEU A 56 13.24 -9.37 2.85
C LEU A 56 12.24 -8.21 2.89
N LEU A 57 12.71 -6.97 3.04
CA LEU A 57 11.84 -5.79 3.05
C LEU A 57 11.07 -5.64 1.74
N LYS A 58 11.74 -5.83 0.60
CA LYS A 58 11.10 -5.83 -0.73
C LYS A 58 10.05 -6.93 -0.86
N SER A 59 10.35 -8.14 -0.39
CA SER A 59 9.41 -9.26 -0.41
C SER A 59 8.18 -8.99 0.47
N ALA A 60 8.40 -8.47 1.68
CA ALA A 60 7.34 -8.07 2.61
C ALA A 60 6.46 -6.94 2.02
N LEU A 61 7.08 -5.93 1.38
CA LEU A 61 6.36 -4.86 0.71
C LEU A 61 5.49 -5.38 -0.45
N LYS A 62 6.03 -6.25 -1.31
CA LYS A 62 5.25 -6.86 -2.41
C LYS A 62 4.03 -7.60 -1.89
N LYS A 63 4.21 -8.44 -0.86
CA LYS A 63 3.12 -9.16 -0.22
C LYS A 63 2.06 -8.22 0.35
N TYR A 64 2.50 -7.17 1.05
CA TYR A 64 1.59 -6.17 1.59
C TYR A 64 0.75 -5.52 0.48
N LEU A 65 1.39 -5.07 -0.59
CA LEU A 65 0.72 -4.44 -1.73
C LEU A 65 -0.26 -5.40 -2.43
N ASP A 66 0.11 -6.67 -2.58
CA ASP A 66 -0.76 -7.71 -3.13
C ASP A 66 -2.01 -7.95 -2.27
N ASP A 67 -1.87 -7.88 -0.95
CA ASP A 67 -3.01 -8.01 -0.05
C ASP A 67 -3.89 -6.76 -0.07
N GLN A 68 -3.29 -5.56 -0.19
CA GLN A 68 -4.04 -4.32 -0.35
C GLN A 68 -4.87 -4.29 -1.64
N ILE A 69 -4.31 -4.73 -2.77
CA ILE A 69 -5.05 -4.75 -4.03
C ILE A 69 -6.20 -5.76 -4.00
N LYS A 70 -6.01 -6.94 -3.39
CA LYS A 70 -7.07 -7.94 -3.19
C LYS A 70 -8.19 -7.40 -2.30
N ARG A 71 -7.85 -6.68 -1.22
CA ARG A 71 -8.83 -6.03 -0.34
C ARG A 71 -9.62 -4.96 -1.09
N PHE A 72 -8.93 -4.14 -1.89
CA PHE A 72 -9.58 -3.12 -2.70
C PHE A 72 -10.55 -3.74 -3.71
N GLU A 73 -10.10 -4.74 -4.46
CA GLU A 73 -10.93 -5.50 -5.39
C GLU A 73 -12.18 -6.09 -4.72
N LYS A 74 -12.00 -6.73 -3.55
CA LYS A 74 -13.11 -7.29 -2.77
C LYS A 74 -14.13 -6.22 -2.38
N THR A 75 -13.67 -5.04 -1.95
CA THR A 75 -14.55 -3.93 -1.58
C THR A 75 -15.35 -3.42 -2.78
N ILE A 76 -14.68 -3.18 -3.91
CA ILE A 76 -15.32 -2.73 -5.16
C ILE A 76 -16.37 -3.74 -5.65
N ASN A 77 -16.05 -5.03 -5.60
CA ASN A 77 -16.92 -6.10 -6.07
C ASN A 77 -17.99 -6.53 -5.05
N SER A 78 -18.00 -5.95 -3.85
CA SER A 78 -19.00 -6.26 -2.83
C SER A 78 -20.38 -5.66 -3.15
N LYS A 79 -21.42 -6.20 -2.52
CA LYS A 79 -22.81 -5.74 -2.66
C LYS A 79 -23.21 -4.66 -1.64
N VAL A 80 -22.27 -4.11 -0.89
CA VAL A 80 -22.57 -3.05 0.09
C VAL A 80 -22.89 -1.74 -0.63
N ALA A 81 -23.58 -0.83 0.07
CA ALA A 81 -23.90 0.49 -0.48
C ALA A 81 -22.63 1.27 -0.86
N PHE A 82 -22.74 2.13 -1.87
CA PHE A 82 -21.60 2.90 -2.38
C PHE A 82 -20.91 3.75 -1.30
N ASP A 83 -21.68 4.40 -0.43
CA ASP A 83 -21.14 5.21 0.67
C ASP A 83 -20.32 4.35 1.66
N GLU A 84 -20.77 3.11 1.92
CA GLU A 84 -20.02 2.16 2.74
C GLU A 84 -18.77 1.64 2.01
N LYS A 85 -18.82 1.42 0.68
CA LYS A 85 -17.61 1.11 -0.10
C LYS A 85 -16.57 2.23 0.05
N LEU A 86 -16.98 3.49 -0.11
CA LEU A 86 -16.09 4.63 0.05
C LEU A 86 -15.49 4.70 1.45
N LYS A 87 -16.31 4.50 2.49
CA LYS A 87 -15.83 4.46 3.87
C LYS A 87 -14.80 3.36 4.10
N MET A 88 -15.06 2.16 3.59
CA MET A 88 -14.11 1.03 3.68
C MET A 88 -12.80 1.33 2.96
N ILE A 89 -12.86 1.91 1.75
CA ILE A 89 -11.68 2.33 0.98
C ILE A 89 -10.90 3.40 1.74
N LEU A 90 -11.60 4.39 2.32
CA LEU A 90 -11.00 5.47 3.08
C LEU A 90 -10.22 4.95 4.28
N LEU A 91 -10.85 4.08 5.07
CA LEU A 91 -10.21 3.43 6.22
C LEU A 91 -8.98 2.63 5.78
N GLN A 92 -9.09 1.87 4.69
CA GLN A 92 -7.97 1.10 4.14
C GLN A 92 -6.79 2.00 3.72
N LYS A 93 -7.06 3.18 3.14
CA LYS A 93 -6.02 4.14 2.76
C LYS A 93 -5.35 4.77 3.98
N LYS A 94 -6.11 5.13 5.02
CA LYS A 94 -5.57 5.63 6.29
C LYS A 94 -4.69 4.59 6.98
N GLU A 95 -5.15 3.33 7.05
CA GLU A 95 -4.34 2.22 7.58
C GLU A 95 -3.05 2.04 6.78
N SER A 96 -3.12 2.15 5.46
CA SER A 96 -1.95 2.02 4.59
C SER A 96 -0.91 3.12 4.82
N ALA A 97 -1.35 4.37 4.99
CA ALA A 97 -0.47 5.49 5.28
C ALA A 97 0.28 5.32 6.62
N LYS A 98 -0.31 4.61 7.59
CA LYS A 98 0.34 4.29 8.88
C LYS A 98 1.23 3.05 8.82
N THR A 99 1.03 2.17 7.83
CA THR A 99 1.71 0.85 7.78
C THR A 99 3.10 0.93 7.18
N ILE A 100 3.34 1.85 6.24
CA ILE A 100 4.64 2.00 5.58
C ILE A 100 5.14 3.42 5.81
N HIS A 101 6.33 3.55 6.39
CA HIS A 101 7.00 4.82 6.54
C HIS A 101 7.32 5.40 5.15
N PRO A 102 7.03 6.68 4.88
CA PRO A 102 7.25 7.27 3.56
C PRO A 102 8.69 7.13 3.06
N THR A 103 9.68 7.34 3.93
CA THR A 103 11.10 7.19 3.53
C THR A 103 11.45 5.74 3.22
N THR A 104 10.94 4.78 4.00
CA THR A 104 11.14 3.35 3.73
C THR A 104 10.54 2.95 2.39
N LEU A 105 9.34 3.44 2.05
CA LEU A 105 8.73 3.21 0.73
C LEU A 105 9.59 3.79 -0.39
N TYR A 106 9.99 5.07 -0.26
CA TYR A 106 10.81 5.78 -1.23
C TYR A 106 12.14 5.05 -1.48
N GLU A 107 12.87 4.71 -0.43
CA GLU A 107 14.17 4.03 -0.52
C GLU A 107 14.06 2.65 -1.18
N LEU A 108 13.05 1.85 -0.82
CA LEU A 108 12.84 0.54 -1.43
C LEU A 108 12.49 0.64 -2.92
N MET A 109 11.71 1.65 -3.32
CA MET A 109 11.35 1.86 -4.73
C MET A 109 12.53 2.36 -5.57
N HIS A 110 13.40 3.20 -5.00
CA HIS A 110 14.54 3.77 -5.72
C HIS A 110 15.76 2.85 -5.75
N SER A 111 15.89 1.94 -4.79
CA SER A 111 16.99 0.97 -4.74
C SER A 111 16.84 -0.22 -5.70
N ASP A 112 15.65 -0.43 -6.28
CA ASP A 112 15.37 -1.62 -7.10
C ASP A 112 14.38 -1.35 -8.23
N GLN A 113 14.93 -1.27 -9.45
CA GLN A 113 14.14 -1.09 -10.66
C GLN A 113 13.09 -2.19 -10.85
N LYS A 114 13.37 -3.45 -10.50
CA LYS A 114 12.39 -4.54 -10.65
C LYS A 114 11.24 -4.40 -9.69
N LEU A 115 11.48 -3.87 -8.49
CA LEU A 115 10.39 -3.55 -7.55
C LEU A 115 9.55 -2.38 -8.07
N SER A 116 10.19 -1.32 -8.59
CA SER A 116 9.47 -0.19 -9.18
C SER A 116 8.60 -0.60 -10.38
N GLU A 117 9.15 -1.42 -11.29
CA GLU A 117 8.41 -2.00 -12.42
C GLU A 117 7.24 -2.87 -11.96
N TYR A 118 7.45 -3.69 -10.91
CA TYR A 118 6.39 -4.51 -10.32
C TYR A 118 5.23 -3.66 -9.80
N ILE A 119 5.53 -2.60 -9.04
CA ILE A 119 4.51 -1.69 -8.48
C ILE A 119 3.77 -0.96 -9.61
N THR A 120 4.49 -0.52 -10.64
CA THR A 120 3.93 0.14 -11.81
C THR A 120 2.98 -0.78 -12.57
N ALA A 121 3.40 -2.02 -12.84
CA ALA A 121 2.56 -3.03 -13.49
C ALA A 121 1.30 -3.33 -12.67
N MET A 122 1.45 -3.57 -11.36
CA MET A 122 0.32 -3.78 -10.45
C MET A 122 -0.66 -2.60 -10.46
N SER A 123 -0.16 -1.37 -10.49
CA SER A 123 -0.99 -0.16 -10.57
C SER A 123 -1.80 -0.13 -11.87
N ASN A 124 -1.13 -0.29 -13.01
CA ASN A 124 -1.75 -0.21 -14.34
C ASN A 124 -2.73 -1.35 -14.62
N GLU A 125 -2.38 -2.57 -14.22
CA GLU A 125 -3.16 -3.78 -14.54
C GLU A 125 -4.30 -4.03 -13.56
N LYS A 126 -4.22 -3.52 -12.32
CA LYS A 126 -5.20 -3.81 -11.26
C LYS A 126 -5.80 -2.57 -10.63
N SER A 127 -4.97 -1.70 -10.05
CA SER A 127 -5.45 -0.55 -9.25
C SER A 127 -6.26 0.44 -10.09
N ILE A 128 -5.74 0.82 -11.26
CA ILE A 128 -6.36 1.79 -12.16
C ILE A 128 -7.71 1.26 -12.70
N PRO A 129 -7.81 0.02 -13.24
CA PRO A 129 -9.11 -0.55 -13.65
C PRO A 129 -10.16 -0.57 -12.53
N LEU A 130 -9.77 -0.94 -11.30
CA LEU A 130 -10.67 -0.93 -10.15
C LEU A 130 -11.09 0.49 -9.76
N PHE A 131 -10.19 1.47 -9.87
CA PHE A 131 -10.51 2.87 -9.67
C PHE A 131 -11.55 3.35 -10.69
N PHE A 132 -11.36 3.11 -11.98
CA PHE A 132 -12.36 3.49 -12.99
C PHE A 132 -13.72 2.82 -12.72
N LYS A 133 -13.72 1.55 -12.34
CA LYS A 133 -14.95 0.84 -11.97
C LYS A 133 -15.69 1.51 -10.81
N LEU A 134 -14.97 1.95 -9.77
CA LEU A 134 -15.56 2.69 -8.65
C LEU A 134 -16.18 4.01 -9.11
N ILE A 135 -15.47 4.77 -9.95
CA ILE A 135 -15.94 6.08 -10.42
C ILE A 135 -17.21 5.92 -11.27
N GLU A 136 -17.24 4.94 -12.18
CA GLU A 136 -18.41 4.66 -13.02
C GLU A 136 -19.61 4.19 -12.19
N GLU A 137 -19.41 3.31 -11.19
CA GLU A 137 -20.47 2.92 -10.26
C GLU A 137 -21.03 4.14 -9.51
N GLY A 138 -20.16 5.02 -9.01
CA GLY A 138 -20.57 6.21 -8.29
C GLY A 138 -21.35 7.20 -9.15
N LYS A 139 -21.01 7.33 -10.43
CA LYS A 139 -21.79 8.14 -11.39
C LYS A 139 -23.16 7.55 -11.67
N GLN A 140 -23.24 6.25 -11.97
CA GLN A 140 -24.52 5.56 -12.20
C GLN A 140 -25.48 5.68 -11.01
N LEU A 141 -24.95 5.71 -9.78
CA LEU A 141 -25.71 5.90 -8.55
C LEU A 141 -25.96 7.38 -8.19
N ASN A 142 -25.52 8.32 -9.04
CA ASN A 142 -25.58 9.77 -8.83
C ASN A 142 -24.95 10.22 -7.50
N LYS A 143 -23.89 9.51 -7.07
CA LYS A 143 -23.06 9.78 -5.88
C LYS A 143 -21.78 10.55 -6.21
N ILE A 144 -21.29 10.40 -7.43
CA ILE A 144 -20.20 11.20 -8.00
C ILE A 144 -20.79 12.18 -9.01
N ARG A 145 -20.26 13.41 -9.03
CA ARG A 145 -20.69 14.44 -9.99
C ARG A 145 -20.44 13.98 -11.42
N GLU A 146 -21.48 14.02 -12.26
CA GLU A 146 -21.41 13.63 -13.68
C GLU A 146 -20.36 14.39 -14.49
N THR A 147 -20.10 15.65 -14.13
CA THR A 147 -19.14 16.54 -14.78
C THR A 147 -17.68 16.10 -14.61
N ILE A 148 -17.40 15.18 -13.69
CA ILE A 148 -16.04 14.74 -13.41
C ILE A 148 -15.56 13.77 -14.49
N ASN A 149 -14.48 14.13 -15.19
CA ASN A 149 -13.80 13.22 -16.10
C ASN A 149 -12.93 12.23 -15.29
N PRO A 150 -13.16 10.91 -15.38
CA PRO A 150 -12.37 9.92 -14.62
C PRO A 150 -10.87 9.99 -14.92
N ASN A 151 -10.47 10.35 -16.14
CA ASN A 151 -9.06 10.54 -16.49
C ASN A 151 -8.45 11.77 -15.80
N ALA A 152 -9.24 12.83 -15.59
CA ALA A 152 -8.76 14.01 -14.86
C ALA A 152 -8.48 13.68 -13.39
N LEU A 153 -9.31 12.81 -12.78
CA LEU A 153 -9.03 12.30 -11.43
C LEU A 153 -7.76 11.46 -11.39
N LEU A 154 -7.53 10.60 -12.39
CA LEU A 154 -6.31 9.81 -12.46
C LEU A 154 -5.07 10.72 -12.59
N VAL A 155 -5.13 11.76 -13.42
CA VAL A 155 -4.05 12.75 -13.52
C VAL A 155 -3.83 13.45 -12.18
N TYR A 156 -4.89 13.87 -11.50
CA TYR A 156 -4.81 14.49 -10.18
C TYR A 156 -4.12 13.58 -9.16
N LEU A 157 -4.49 12.30 -9.11
CA LEU A 157 -3.86 11.30 -8.23
C LEU A 157 -2.39 11.07 -8.57
N ASN A 158 -2.03 11.04 -9.87
CA ASN A 158 -0.64 10.88 -10.29
C ASN A 158 0.22 12.08 -9.91
N LEU A 159 -0.29 13.31 -10.06
CA LEU A 159 0.41 14.52 -9.61
C LEU A 159 0.64 14.49 -8.10
N PHE A 160 -0.36 14.07 -7.32
CA PHE A 160 -0.21 13.90 -5.89
C PHE A 160 0.87 12.86 -5.55
N SER A 161 0.81 11.68 -6.18
CA SER A 161 1.79 10.61 -5.95
C SER A 161 3.23 11.04 -6.29
N GLN A 162 3.42 11.73 -7.41
CA GLN A 162 4.74 12.24 -7.82
C GLN A 162 5.24 13.32 -6.87
N SER A 163 4.34 14.17 -6.35
CA SER A 163 4.73 15.21 -5.40
C SER A 163 5.28 14.62 -4.09
N LEU A 164 4.82 13.44 -3.67
CA LEU A 164 5.33 12.77 -2.46
C LEU A 164 6.83 12.45 -2.53
N GLU A 165 7.35 12.21 -3.74
CA GLU A 165 8.77 11.88 -3.95
C GLU A 165 9.68 13.11 -3.76
N SER A 166 9.13 14.32 -3.87
CA SER A 166 9.88 15.58 -3.75
C SER A 166 9.64 16.35 -2.44
N LEU A 167 8.87 15.77 -1.51
CA LEU A 167 8.59 16.38 -0.21
C LEU A 167 9.82 16.36 0.71
N THR A 168 9.96 17.42 1.51
CA THR A 168 10.94 17.47 2.59
C THR A 168 10.58 16.53 3.73
N GLU A 169 11.55 16.14 4.57
CA GLU A 169 11.28 15.36 5.78
C GLU A 169 10.24 16.03 6.69
N GLU A 170 10.28 17.35 6.82
CA GLU A 170 9.29 18.14 7.57
C GLU A 170 7.88 17.99 6.96
N SER A 171 7.75 18.12 5.64
CA SER A 171 6.46 17.94 4.95
C SER A 171 5.93 16.51 5.09
N LEU A 172 6.83 15.51 5.02
CA LEU A 172 6.47 14.11 5.24
C LEU A 172 6.00 13.88 6.68
N ALA A 173 6.63 14.50 7.67
CA ALA A 173 6.21 14.43 9.07
C ALA A 173 4.83 15.06 9.28
N MET A 174 4.57 16.23 8.68
CA MET A 174 3.23 16.84 8.70
C MET A 174 2.17 15.93 8.08
N MET A 175 2.48 15.27 6.96
CA MET A 175 1.55 14.33 6.32
C MET A 175 1.24 13.08 7.16
N GLN A 176 2.09 12.73 8.12
CA GLN A 176 1.82 11.65 9.06
C GLN A 176 0.84 12.06 10.17
N GLU A 177 0.55 13.36 10.32
CA GLU A 177 -0.50 13.82 11.23
C GLU A 177 -1.88 13.40 10.70
N GLU A 178 -2.62 12.67 11.53
CA GLU A 178 -3.91 12.10 11.16
C GLU A 178 -4.94 13.18 10.75
N THR A 179 -4.90 14.35 11.39
CA THR A 179 -5.77 15.49 11.02
C THR A 179 -5.46 16.02 9.63
N ILE A 180 -4.18 16.13 9.26
CA ILE A 180 -3.76 16.62 7.94
C ILE A 180 -4.18 15.64 6.85
N LEU A 181 -3.98 14.34 7.08
CA LEU A 181 -4.44 13.30 6.15
C LEU A 181 -5.95 13.37 5.95
N ASP A 182 -6.71 13.55 7.04
CA ASP A 182 -8.17 13.67 6.99
C ASP A 182 -8.62 14.90 6.20
N ASP A 183 -7.98 16.04 6.40
CA ASP A 183 -8.27 17.27 5.66
C ASP A 183 -7.97 17.12 4.16
N ILE A 184 -6.84 16.51 3.78
CA ILE A 184 -6.50 16.23 2.38
C ILE A 184 -7.57 15.33 1.74
N LEU A 185 -7.98 14.27 2.44
CA LEU A 185 -9.01 13.36 1.96
C LEU A 185 -10.36 14.08 1.81
N ASN A 186 -10.74 14.91 2.79
CA ASN A 186 -11.96 15.71 2.73
C ASN A 186 -11.96 16.67 1.53
N LEU A 187 -10.85 17.36 1.26
CA LEU A 187 -10.69 18.24 0.10
C LEU A 187 -10.88 17.46 -1.21
N PHE A 188 -10.26 16.28 -1.31
CA PHE A 188 -10.41 15.40 -2.48
C PHE A 188 -11.87 14.96 -2.68
N PHE A 189 -12.54 14.45 -1.64
CA PHE A 189 -13.91 13.97 -1.74
C PHE A 189 -14.93 15.08 -1.98
N TYR A 190 -14.76 16.26 -1.37
CA TYR A 190 -15.65 17.41 -1.59
C TYR A 190 -15.60 17.90 -3.04
N GLY A 191 -14.49 17.70 -3.74
CA GLY A 191 -14.35 18.00 -5.17
C GLY A 191 -15.11 17.05 -6.09
N ILE A 192 -15.44 15.84 -5.64
CA ILE A 192 -15.89 14.72 -6.49
C ILE A 192 -17.31 14.26 -6.15
N LEU A 193 -17.62 14.16 -4.86
CA LEU A 193 -18.90 13.69 -4.37
C LEU A 193 -19.99 14.74 -4.59
N LYS A 194 -21.22 14.24 -4.75
CA LYS A 194 -22.43 15.05 -4.89
C LYS A 194 -23.11 15.26 -3.55
#